data_AF-A0A9E4F542-F1
#
_entry.id   AF-A0A9E4F542-F1
#
_cell.length_a   1.000
_cell.length_b   1.000
_cell.length_c   1.000
_cell.angle_alpha   90.00
_cell.angle_beta   90.00
_cell.angle_gamma   90.00
#
_symmetry.space_group_name_H-M   'P 1'
#
loop_
_entity.id
_entity.type
_entity.pdbx_description
1 polymer ?
#
loop_
_entity_poly.entity_id
_entity_poly.type
_entity_poly.pdbx_seq_one_letter_code
_entity_poly.pdbx_strand_id
1 'polypeptide(L)'
;MPVAAVAKTAAVLVAAAGGLAGCGGAGEVSLANAHESEVALAAAVSAALETSDRGALQGLLVTRDEYEHVLWPEMPDGEYTPFDFVWGLNEINSGKGLRDLLYDFGGQSLEIVSVTLPDETESYETFTLHKGVEVVVRRTDTGEEGILSSFDVFVEHESGWKLLNYDEL
;
A
#
# COMPACT_ATOMS: atom_id res chain seq x y z
N MET A 1 -63.15 26.65 -25.84
CA MET A 1 -62.79 25.74 -26.95
C MET A 1 -61.67 24.83 -26.46
N PRO A 2 -61.88 23.52 -26.33
CA PRO A 2 -60.86 22.57 -25.89
C PRO A 2 -60.10 21.99 -27.10
N VAL A 3 -58.78 21.85 -27.02
CA VAL A 3 -58.03 20.92 -27.88
C VAL A 3 -57.02 20.20 -27.00
N ALA A 4 -57.15 18.88 -26.99
CA ALA A 4 -56.31 17.90 -26.31
C ALA A 4 -54.97 17.70 -27.03
N ALA A 5 -53.93 17.34 -26.28
CA ALA A 5 -52.76 16.59 -26.78
C ALA A 5 -52.14 15.85 -25.59
N VAL A 6 -52.55 14.59 -25.36
CA VAL A 6 -51.87 13.34 -25.78
C VAL A 6 -50.59 13.09 -24.99
N ALA A 7 -50.74 12.25 -23.97
CA ALA A 7 -49.65 11.52 -23.34
C ALA A 7 -49.01 10.54 -24.36
N LYS A 8 -47.68 10.52 -24.42
CA LYS A 8 -46.92 9.43 -25.02
C LYS A 8 -45.85 8.99 -24.05
N THR A 9 -46.20 7.95 -23.30
CA THR A 9 -45.27 7.06 -22.61
C THR A 9 -44.42 6.36 -23.67
N ALA A 10 -43.11 6.61 -23.67
CA ALA A 10 -42.16 5.80 -24.42
C ALA A 10 -41.31 5.03 -23.42
N ALA A 11 -41.60 3.72 -23.32
CA ALA A 11 -40.73 2.76 -22.67
C ALA A 11 -39.44 2.64 -23.48
N VAL A 12 -38.29 2.89 -22.84
CA VAL A 12 -36.99 2.54 -23.42
C VAL A 12 -36.65 1.14 -22.95
N LEU A 13 -36.50 0.25 -23.95
CA LEU A 13 -36.14 -1.14 -23.81
C LEU A 13 -34.70 -1.29 -23.30
N VAL A 14 -34.54 -2.25 -22.39
CA VAL A 14 -33.26 -2.81 -21.95
C VAL A 14 -32.48 -3.36 -23.15
N ALA A 15 -31.23 -2.93 -23.30
CA ALA A 15 -30.21 -3.61 -24.08
C ALA A 15 -29.10 -4.07 -23.12
N ALA A 16 -29.28 -5.28 -22.57
CA ALA A 16 -28.20 -6.02 -21.94
C ALA A 16 -27.40 -6.72 -23.05
N ALA A 17 -26.32 -6.07 -23.49
CA ALA A 17 -25.19 -6.73 -24.14
C ALA A 17 -24.08 -6.75 -23.09
N GLY A 18 -23.62 -7.90 -22.58
CA GLY A 18 -23.11 -8.98 -23.39
C GLY A 18 -21.67 -8.66 -23.80
N GLY A 19 -20.78 -8.52 -22.81
CA GLY A 19 -19.38 -8.20 -22.99
C GLY A 19 -18.54 -8.80 -21.88
N LEU A 20 -18.46 -10.14 -21.83
CA LEU A 20 -17.35 -10.80 -21.15
C LEU A 20 -16.11 -10.59 -22.03
N ALA A 21 -15.45 -9.46 -21.85
CA ALA A 21 -14.06 -9.30 -22.28
C ALA A 21 -13.19 -10.04 -21.25
N GLY A 22 -13.13 -11.36 -21.40
CA GLY A 22 -12.03 -12.15 -20.85
C GLY A 22 -10.78 -11.81 -21.65
N CYS A 23 -10.05 -10.78 -21.23
CA CYS A 23 -8.66 -10.63 -21.60
C CYS A 23 -7.87 -11.65 -20.78
N GLY A 24 -7.57 -12.79 -21.39
CA GLY A 24 -6.44 -13.61 -20.98
C GLY A 24 -5.16 -12.86 -21.30
N GLY A 25 -4.68 -12.07 -20.34
CA GLY A 25 -3.24 -11.83 -20.18
C GLY A 25 -2.70 -12.92 -19.26
N ALA A 26 -1.48 -13.40 -19.49
CA ALA A 26 -0.74 -14.07 -18.43
C ALA A 26 -0.82 -13.16 -17.20
N GLY A 27 -1.29 -13.67 -16.06
CA GLY A 27 -1.58 -12.85 -14.89
C GLY A 27 -0.31 -12.16 -14.42
N GLU A 28 -0.16 -10.88 -14.75
CA GLU A 28 0.78 -9.98 -14.10
C GLU A 28 0.49 -10.04 -12.60
N VAL A 29 1.47 -10.49 -11.82
CA VAL A 29 1.30 -10.64 -10.38
C VAL A 29 1.43 -9.24 -9.77
N SER A 30 0.31 -8.53 -9.68
CA SER A 30 0.24 -7.18 -9.14
C SER A 30 0.22 -7.21 -7.61
N LEU A 31 0.90 -6.25 -7.00
CA LEU A 31 0.72 -5.93 -5.59
C LEU A 31 -0.67 -5.28 -5.41
N ALA A 32 -1.53 -5.89 -4.59
CA ALA A 32 -2.85 -5.39 -4.29
C ALA A 32 -2.78 -4.16 -3.36
N ASN A 33 -3.61 -3.16 -3.66
CA ASN A 33 -3.64 -1.86 -2.97
C ASN A 33 -2.30 -1.12 -2.99
N ALA A 34 -1.49 -1.33 -4.03
CA ALA A 34 -0.28 -0.56 -4.23
C ALA A 34 -0.60 0.91 -4.51
N HIS A 35 0.30 1.79 -4.07
CA HIS A 35 0.17 3.24 -4.23
C HIS A 35 0.96 3.73 -5.44
N GLU A 36 0.55 4.85 -6.05
CA GLU A 36 1.16 5.38 -7.28
C GLU A 36 2.58 5.95 -7.07
N SER A 37 2.95 6.26 -5.83
CA SER A 37 4.26 6.82 -5.45
C SER A 37 4.58 6.54 -3.98
N GLU A 38 5.84 6.71 -3.62
CA GLU A 38 6.35 6.71 -2.25
C GLU A 38 5.67 7.77 -1.37
N VAL A 39 5.37 8.94 -1.95
CA VAL A 39 4.64 10.02 -1.26
C VAL A 39 3.17 9.63 -1.03
N ALA A 40 2.53 8.99 -2.01
CA ALA A 40 1.16 8.51 -1.86
C ALA A 40 1.05 7.39 -0.81
N LEU A 41 2.05 6.51 -0.72
CA LEU A 41 2.14 5.50 0.33
C LEU A 41 2.30 6.14 1.72
N ALA A 42 3.22 7.09 1.87
CA ALA A 42 3.42 7.81 3.13
C ALA A 42 2.15 8.59 3.56
N ALA A 43 1.46 9.22 2.61
CA ALA A 43 0.20 9.91 2.85
C ALA A 43 -0.90 8.95 3.32
N ALA A 44 -0.96 7.73 2.76
CA ALA A 44 -1.90 6.71 3.19
C ALA A 44 -1.62 6.23 4.62
N VAL A 45 -0.35 6.10 5.01
CA VAL A 45 0.02 5.82 6.41
C VAL A 45 -0.48 6.94 7.32
N SER A 46 -0.22 8.20 6.98
CA SER A 46 -0.69 9.35 7.78
C SER A 46 -2.21 9.34 7.97
N ALA A 47 -2.97 9.13 6.90
CA ALA A 47 -4.43 9.07 6.96
C ALA A 47 -4.94 7.92 7.86
N ALA A 48 -4.27 6.77 7.82
CA ALA A 48 -4.60 5.65 8.70
C ALA A 48 -4.24 5.94 10.17
N LEU A 49 -3.15 6.66 10.44
CA LEU A 49 -2.76 7.07 11.79
C LEU A 49 -3.74 8.08 12.39
N GLU A 50 -4.20 9.06 11.61
CA GLU A 50 -5.17 10.06 12.06
C GLU A 50 -6.46 9.42 12.60
N THR A 51 -6.85 8.28 12.04
CA THR A 51 -8.04 7.52 12.46
C THR A 51 -7.73 6.32 13.36
N SER A 52 -6.46 6.11 13.71
CA SER A 52 -5.97 4.91 14.41
C SER A 52 -6.42 3.59 13.75
N ASP A 53 -6.57 3.59 12.42
CA ASP A 53 -7.07 2.46 11.65
C ASP A 53 -5.97 1.42 11.44
N ARG A 54 -5.90 0.48 12.37
CA ARG A 54 -4.98 -0.66 12.29
C ARG A 54 -5.19 -1.47 11.01
N GLY A 55 -6.43 -1.64 10.55
CA GLY A 55 -6.74 -2.44 9.36
C GLY A 55 -6.21 -1.78 8.10
N ALA A 56 -6.36 -0.46 7.98
CA ALA A 56 -5.79 0.31 6.89
C ALA A 56 -4.25 0.21 6.87
N LEU A 57 -3.58 0.38 8.01
CA LEU A 57 -2.12 0.20 8.11
C LEU A 57 -1.67 -1.21 7.69
N GLN A 58 -2.36 -2.25 8.16
CA GLN A 58 -2.08 -3.62 7.73
C GLN A 58 -2.27 -3.83 6.21
N GLY A 59 -3.22 -3.13 5.60
CA GLY A 59 -3.46 -3.18 4.16
C GLY A 59 -2.35 -2.56 3.30
N LEU A 60 -1.50 -1.71 3.89
CA LEU A 60 -0.35 -1.10 3.22
C LEU A 60 0.85 -2.04 3.13
N LEU A 61 0.88 -3.09 3.96
CA LEU A 61 1.93 -4.10 3.95
C LEU A 61 1.80 -5.04 2.76
N VAL A 62 2.94 -5.50 2.25
CA VAL A 62 3.03 -6.69 1.40
C VAL A 62 2.43 -7.87 2.16
N THR A 63 1.50 -8.55 1.51
CA THR A 63 0.82 -9.72 2.06
C THR A 63 1.73 -10.95 1.98
N ARG A 64 1.39 -12.00 2.74
CA ARG A 64 2.12 -13.28 2.66
C ARG A 64 2.20 -13.81 1.22
N ASP A 65 1.06 -13.82 0.52
CA ASP A 65 0.97 -14.34 -0.84
C ASP A 65 1.75 -13.49 -1.85
N GLU A 66 1.73 -12.16 -1.70
CA GLU A 66 2.55 -11.25 -2.51
C GLU A 66 4.04 -11.48 -2.25
N TYR A 67 4.45 -11.61 -0.98
CA TYR A 67 5.85 -11.91 -0.65
C TYR A 67 6.24 -13.26 -1.27
N GLU A 68 5.48 -14.33 -1.03
CA GLU A 68 5.80 -15.69 -1.46
C GLU A 68 5.90 -15.83 -2.99
N HIS A 69 5.06 -15.11 -3.74
CA HIS A 69 4.91 -15.32 -5.17
C HIS A 69 5.48 -14.20 -6.05
N VAL A 70 5.71 -13.01 -5.51
CA VAL A 70 6.29 -11.87 -6.26
C VAL A 70 7.74 -11.65 -5.82
N LEU A 71 7.97 -11.43 -4.52
CA LEU A 71 9.27 -10.98 -4.03
C LEU A 71 10.25 -12.16 -3.86
N TRP A 72 9.81 -13.18 -3.13
CA TRP A 72 10.65 -14.30 -2.69
C TRP A 72 11.36 -15.07 -3.83
N PRO A 73 10.75 -15.30 -5.01
CA PRO A 73 11.41 -16.01 -6.10
C PRO A 73 12.69 -15.34 -6.63
N GLU A 74 12.83 -14.03 -6.44
CA GLU A 74 14.00 -13.27 -6.90
C GLU A 74 15.03 -13.02 -5.78
N MET A 75 14.68 -13.32 -4.53
CA MET A 75 15.55 -13.07 -3.38
C MET A 75 16.62 -14.17 -3.23
N PRO A 76 17.90 -13.81 -3.03
CA PRO A 76 19.00 -14.77 -2.89
C PRO A 76 18.83 -15.67 -1.65
N ASP A 77 18.14 -15.18 -0.62
CA ASP A 77 17.90 -15.89 0.64
C ASP A 77 17.09 -17.19 0.45
N GLY A 78 16.29 -17.27 -0.63
CA GLY A 78 15.49 -18.44 -0.96
C GLY A 78 16.30 -19.71 -1.22
N GLU A 79 17.59 -19.57 -1.52
CA GLU A 79 18.50 -20.71 -1.69
C GLU A 79 18.90 -21.36 -0.35
N TYR A 80 18.89 -20.59 0.74
CA TYR A 80 19.50 -20.97 2.02
C TYR A 80 18.50 -21.05 3.18
N THR A 81 17.38 -20.35 3.08
CA THR A 81 16.43 -20.18 4.18
C THR A 81 15.01 -20.53 3.73
N PRO A 82 14.22 -21.29 4.52
CA PRO A 82 12.82 -21.55 4.18
C PRO A 82 11.97 -20.26 4.23
N PHE A 83 11.07 -20.09 3.27
CA PHE A 83 10.15 -18.95 3.20
C PHE A 83 9.41 -18.71 4.53
N ASP A 84 8.81 -19.76 5.11
CA ASP A 84 8.01 -19.63 6.34
C ASP A 84 8.84 -19.10 7.54
N PHE A 85 10.17 -19.32 7.55
CA PHE A 85 11.03 -18.75 8.57
C PHE A 85 11.21 -17.25 8.37
N VAL A 86 11.54 -16.80 7.15
CA VAL A 86 11.70 -15.37 6.82
C VAL A 86 10.39 -14.62 7.02
N TRP A 87 9.29 -15.17 6.51
CA TRP A 87 7.97 -14.59 6.68
C TRP A 87 7.57 -14.50 8.17
N GLY A 88 7.84 -15.55 8.96
CA GLY A 88 7.54 -15.55 10.39
C GLY A 88 8.28 -14.44 11.16
N LEU A 89 9.56 -14.18 10.83
CA LEU A 89 10.29 -13.05 11.39
C LEU A 89 9.69 -11.72 10.96
N ASN A 90 9.41 -11.56 9.65
CA ASN A 90 8.81 -10.35 9.11
C ASN A 90 7.46 -10.01 9.77
N GLU A 91 6.60 -11.02 9.99
CA GLU A 91 5.29 -10.86 10.64
C GLU A 91 5.43 -10.41 12.10
N ILE A 92 6.36 -11.00 12.85
CA ILE A 92 6.61 -10.64 14.25
C ILE A 92 7.09 -9.19 14.34
N ASN A 93 8.07 -8.81 13.51
CA ASN A 93 8.71 -7.50 13.55
C ASN A 93 7.73 -6.42 13.07
N SER A 94 7.05 -6.65 11.95
CA SER A 94 5.99 -5.76 11.44
C SER A 94 4.85 -5.63 12.45
N GLY A 95 4.46 -6.72 13.12
CA GLY A 95 3.42 -6.70 14.14
C GLY A 95 3.81 -5.86 15.35
N LYS A 96 5.10 -5.85 15.74
CA LYS A 96 5.65 -4.98 16.77
C LYS A 96 5.71 -3.53 16.30
N GLY A 97 6.36 -3.24 15.18
CA GLY A 97 6.48 -1.90 14.62
C GLY A 97 5.12 -1.22 14.45
N LEU A 98 4.11 -1.94 13.95
CA LEU A 98 2.75 -1.43 13.82
C LEU A 98 2.10 -1.05 15.16
N ARG A 99 2.35 -1.82 16.23
CA ARG A 99 1.82 -1.49 17.56
C ARG A 99 2.48 -0.22 18.10
N ASP A 100 3.80 -0.11 17.94
CA ASP A 100 4.57 1.03 18.44
C ASP A 100 4.18 2.30 17.65
N LEU A 101 4.08 2.21 16.32
CA LEU A 101 3.60 3.28 15.45
C LEU A 101 2.21 3.80 15.85
N LEU A 102 1.25 2.92 16.12
CA LEU A 102 -0.09 3.29 16.59
C LEU A 102 -0.07 3.88 18.00
N TYR A 103 0.80 3.40 18.89
CA TYR A 103 0.92 3.91 20.25
C TYR A 103 1.49 5.34 20.25
N ASP A 104 2.50 5.60 19.43
CA ASP A 104 3.18 6.90 19.38
C ASP A 104 2.42 7.95 18.55
N PHE A 105 1.76 7.53 17.46
CA PHE A 105 1.18 8.47 16.48
C PHE A 105 -0.31 8.31 16.22
N GLY A 106 -0.96 7.28 16.77
CA GLY A 106 -2.39 7.06 16.59
C GLY A 106 -3.25 8.23 17.08
N GLY A 107 -4.20 8.67 16.24
CA GLY A 107 -5.08 9.80 16.50
C GLY A 107 -4.43 11.17 16.27
N GLN A 108 -3.17 11.21 15.82
CA GLN A 108 -2.50 12.46 15.46
C GLN A 108 -2.72 12.76 13.98
N SER A 109 -3.02 14.02 13.68
CA SER A 109 -3.12 14.52 12.30
C SER A 109 -1.74 14.98 11.84
N LEU A 110 -1.17 14.25 10.86
CA LEU A 110 0.20 14.43 10.38
C LEU A 110 0.20 14.88 8.91
N GLU A 111 0.88 15.97 8.61
CA GLU A 111 1.18 16.41 7.25
C GLU A 111 2.53 15.81 6.81
N ILE A 112 2.59 15.21 5.61
CA ILE A 112 3.87 14.76 5.03
C ILE A 112 4.63 15.99 4.53
N VAL A 113 5.82 16.23 5.09
CA VAL A 113 6.71 17.32 4.69
C VAL A 113 7.66 16.87 3.58
N SER A 114 8.27 15.70 3.73
CA SER A 114 9.14 15.11 2.72
C SER A 114 9.24 13.59 2.88
N VAL A 115 9.50 12.91 1.76
CA VAL A 115 9.91 11.51 1.72
C VAL A 115 11.26 11.47 1.01
N THR A 116 12.26 10.91 1.67
CA THR A 116 13.62 10.78 1.13
C THR A 116 13.96 9.30 1.02
N LEU A 117 14.18 8.85 -0.21
CA LEU A 117 14.66 7.50 -0.50
C LEU A 117 16.19 7.45 -0.29
N PRO A 118 16.74 6.30 0.14
CA PRO A 118 18.19 6.12 0.25
C PRO A 118 18.88 6.17 -1.11
N ASP A 119 20.17 6.55 -1.12
CA ASP A 119 20.99 6.47 -2.34
C ASP A 119 21.29 5.01 -2.73
N GLU A 120 21.40 4.13 -1.73
CA GLU A 120 21.64 2.69 -1.92
C GLU A 120 20.31 1.93 -1.86
N THR A 121 20.04 1.13 -2.88
CA THR A 121 18.83 0.30 -3.01
C THR A 121 19.21 -1.14 -3.37
N GLU A 122 18.33 -2.09 -3.07
CA GLU A 122 18.44 -3.47 -3.53
C GLU A 122 17.48 -3.70 -4.69
N SER A 123 18.01 -3.72 -5.90
CA SER A 123 17.21 -3.95 -7.12
C SER A 123 17.18 -5.42 -7.51
N TYR A 124 15.99 -5.88 -7.85
CA TYR A 124 15.69 -7.20 -8.40
C TYR A 124 15.15 -7.05 -9.84
N GLU A 125 14.72 -8.14 -10.47
CA GLU A 125 14.22 -8.08 -11.85
C GLU A 125 12.89 -7.32 -11.92
N THR A 126 11.99 -7.53 -10.95
CA THR A 126 10.63 -6.94 -10.97
C THR A 126 10.39 -5.88 -9.91
N PHE A 127 11.24 -5.74 -8.89
CA PHE A 127 11.06 -4.77 -7.81
C PHE A 127 12.37 -4.19 -7.29
N THR A 128 12.25 -3.07 -6.57
CA THR A 128 13.34 -2.43 -5.82
C THR A 128 12.96 -2.29 -4.35
N LEU A 129 13.87 -2.65 -3.46
CA LEU A 129 13.75 -2.40 -2.03
C LEU A 129 14.50 -1.12 -1.65
N HIS A 130 13.79 -0.21 -1.00
CA HIS A 130 14.31 1.05 -0.49
C HIS A 130 14.37 0.94 1.04
N LYS A 131 15.56 0.67 1.59
CA LYS A 131 15.80 0.51 3.03
C LYS A 131 16.21 1.82 3.68
N GLY A 132 15.64 2.17 4.82
CA GLY A 132 15.98 3.42 5.51
C GLY A 132 15.36 4.66 4.87
N VAL A 133 14.12 4.54 4.38
CA VAL A 133 13.32 5.68 3.90
C VAL A 133 13.06 6.64 5.06
N GLU A 134 13.38 7.92 4.87
CA GLU A 134 13.09 8.96 5.85
C GLU A 134 11.81 9.69 5.48
N VAL A 135 10.80 9.64 6.35
CA VAL A 135 9.55 10.39 6.20
C VAL A 135 9.49 11.47 7.27
N VAL A 136 9.61 12.73 6.84
CA VAL A 136 9.45 13.89 7.72
C VAL A 136 7.98 14.26 7.73
N VAL A 137 7.41 14.37 8.93
CA VAL A 137 6.03 14.75 9.16
C VAL A 137 5.94 15.99 10.02
N ARG A 138 4.86 16.76 9.85
CA ARG A 138 4.49 17.88 10.70
C ARG A 138 3.15 17.61 11.36
N ARG A 139 3.08 17.76 12.68
CA ARG A 139 1.81 17.77 13.40
C ARG A 139 0.98 18.98 13.02
N THR A 140 -0.25 18.78 12.57
CA THR A 140 -1.11 19.90 12.12
C THR A 140 -1.64 20.74 13.28
N ASP A 141 -1.69 20.19 14.49
CA ASP A 141 -2.17 20.87 15.69
C ASP A 141 -1.10 21.75 16.37
N THR A 142 0.15 21.30 16.39
CA THR A 142 1.26 22.01 17.06
C THR A 142 2.24 22.67 16.09
N GLY A 143 2.28 22.21 14.83
CA GLY A 143 3.31 22.60 13.86
C GLY A 143 4.67 21.95 14.10
N GLU A 144 4.79 21.04 15.07
CA GLU A 144 6.03 20.33 15.38
C GLU A 144 6.40 19.34 14.27
N GLU A 145 7.65 19.37 13.83
CA GLU A 145 8.19 18.44 12.84
C GLU A 145 8.96 17.30 13.50
N GLY A 146 8.88 16.11 12.91
CA GLY A 146 9.61 14.93 13.35
C GLY A 146 9.74 13.90 12.24
N ILE A 147 10.55 12.87 12.50
CA ILE A 147 10.70 11.72 11.59
C ILE A 147 9.73 10.64 12.04
N LEU A 148 8.98 10.08 11.09
CA LEU A 148 8.13 8.93 11.30
C LEU A 148 8.98 7.65 11.14
N SER A 149 9.58 7.20 12.23
CA SER A 149 10.66 6.19 12.25
C SER A 149 10.21 4.72 12.11
N SER A 150 9.02 4.46 11.56
CA SER A 150 8.45 3.11 11.47
C SER A 150 8.34 2.59 10.05
N PHE A 151 9.27 2.99 9.18
CA PHE A 151 9.35 2.51 7.81
C PHE A 151 10.72 1.89 7.60
N ASP A 152 10.79 0.56 7.71
CA ASP A 152 12.06 -0.11 7.46
C ASP A 152 12.28 -0.23 5.94
N VAL A 153 11.36 -0.90 5.22
CA VAL A 153 11.52 -1.10 3.76
C VAL A 153 10.28 -0.70 2.96
N PHE A 154 10.48 0.20 1.98
CA PHE A 154 9.53 0.44 0.89
C PHE A 154 9.83 -0.50 -0.27
N VAL A 155 8.78 -1.04 -0.88
CA VAL A 155 8.84 -1.89 -2.08
C VAL A 155 8.29 -1.09 -3.25
N GLU A 156 9.14 -0.84 -4.25
CA GLU A 156 8.75 -0.30 -5.54
C GLU A 156 8.59 -1.45 -6.54
N HIS A 157 7.41 -1.60 -7.12
CA HIS A 157 7.09 -2.59 -8.14
C HIS A 157 6.37 -1.90 -9.30
N GLU A 158 6.30 -2.51 -10.49
CA GLU A 158 5.62 -1.91 -11.66
C GLU A 158 4.15 -1.57 -11.38
N SER A 159 3.51 -2.32 -10.47
CA SER A 159 2.13 -2.08 -10.05
C SER A 159 1.98 -0.98 -8.99
N GLY A 160 3.08 -0.46 -8.44
CA GLY A 160 3.11 0.61 -7.44
C GLY A 160 3.91 0.27 -6.18
N TRP A 161 3.65 1.06 -5.13
CA TRP A 161 4.43 1.10 -3.89
C TRP A 161 3.68 0.48 -2.70
N LYS A 162 4.40 -0.33 -1.90
CA LYS A 162 3.92 -0.90 -0.63
C LYS A 162 5.01 -0.91 0.44
N LEU A 163 4.63 -1.17 1.69
CA LEU A 163 5.55 -1.41 2.79
C LEU A 163 5.88 -2.90 2.89
N LEU A 164 7.13 -3.28 3.06
CA LEU A 164 7.45 -4.68 3.41
C LEU A 164 7.14 -4.95 4.89
N ASN A 165 7.49 -3.97 5.74
CA ASN A 165 7.48 -4.05 7.19
C ASN A 165 7.47 -2.66 7.85
N TYR A 166 7.20 -2.64 9.15
CA TYR A 166 7.22 -1.42 9.98
C TYR A 166 8.45 -1.33 10.91
N ASP A 167 9.22 -2.40 11.04
CA ASP A 167 10.41 -2.49 11.90
C ASP A 167 11.33 -3.62 11.39
N GLU A 168 12.65 -3.42 11.46
CA GLU A 168 13.68 -4.35 10.97
C GLU A 168 14.03 -5.42 12.03
N LEU A 169 13.94 -5.06 13.32
CA LEU A 169 14.67 -5.70 14.44
C LEU A 169 14.33 -7.18 14.73
#